data_AF-A0A1Z7M522-F1
#
_entry.id   AF-A0A1Z7M522-F1
#
_cell.length_a   1.000
_cell.length_b   1.000
_cell.length_c   1.000
_cell.angle_alpha   90.00
_cell.angle_beta   90.00
_cell.angle_gamma   90.00
#
_symmetry.space_group_name_H-M   'P 1'
#
loop_
_entity.id
_entity.type
_entity.pdbx_description
1 polymer ?
#
loop_
_entity_poly.entity_id
_entity_poly.type
_entity_poly.pdbx_seq_one_letter_code
_entity_poly.pdbx_strand_id
1 'polypeptide(L)'
;MTFEQYKKRKEAIAGWYDTYVNETYTKLSRFGHLMEYHLNKSDRYLMGRCKRIHKNTSSFVGTPEDVMALIRGCLLENREELIEYLANEEDTEPWELVGVIHGNITGKVITTSPEHDWKQGALPCSEYLISIKKDPHAANHFVITSAYPFF
;
A
#
# COMPACT_ATOMS: atom_id res chain seq x y z
N MET A 1 -5.27 1.94 -27.21
CA MET A 1 -5.00 3.40 -27.19
C MET A 1 -3.86 3.73 -28.14
N THR A 2 -3.86 4.88 -28.83
CA THR A 2 -2.70 5.29 -29.66
C THR A 2 -1.57 5.88 -28.81
N PHE A 3 -0.34 5.84 -29.32
CA PHE A 3 0.81 6.43 -28.63
C PHE A 3 0.63 7.93 -28.31
N GLU A 4 0.05 8.70 -29.23
CA GLU A 4 -0.24 10.12 -29.01
C GLU A 4 -1.30 10.34 -27.92
N GLN A 5 -2.31 9.47 -27.84
CA GLN A 5 -3.30 9.51 -26.77
C GLN A 5 -2.66 9.20 -25.41
N TYR A 6 -1.80 8.18 -25.36
CA TYR A 6 -1.03 7.83 -24.15
C TYR A 6 -0.18 9.00 -23.66
N LYS A 7 0.59 9.64 -24.55
CA LYS A 7 1.47 10.76 -24.21
C LYS A 7 0.69 11.94 -23.63
N LYS A 8 -0.42 12.33 -24.27
CA LYS A 8 -1.29 13.41 -23.78
C LYS A 8 -1.86 13.10 -22.39
N ARG A 9 -2.23 11.85 -22.13
CA ARG A 9 -2.72 11.42 -20.82
C ARG A 9 -1.62 11.48 -19.76
N LYS A 10 -0.43 10.96 -20.08
CA LYS A 10 0.75 11.00 -19.19
C LYS A 10 1.05 12.45 -18.75
N GLU A 11 1.09 13.38 -19.71
CA GLU A 11 1.31 14.81 -19.46
C GLU A 11 0.19 15.44 -18.61
N ALA A 12 -1.07 15.12 -18.91
CA ALA A 12 -2.21 15.63 -18.14
C ALA A 12 -2.17 15.17 -16.69
N ILE A 13 -1.92 13.87 -16.44
CA ILE A 13 -1.82 13.29 -15.09
C ILE A 13 -0.65 13.92 -14.33
N ALA A 14 0.50 14.05 -14.98
CA ALA A 14 1.68 14.68 -14.39
C ALA A 14 1.43 16.12 -13.93
N GLY A 15 0.45 16.84 -14.49
CA GLY A 15 0.10 18.20 -14.07
C GLY A 15 -0.58 18.30 -12.71
N TRP A 16 -1.19 17.23 -12.20
CA TRP A 16 -1.99 17.27 -10.96
C TRP A 16 -1.68 16.15 -9.95
N TYR A 17 -0.86 15.16 -10.33
CA TYR A 17 -0.60 13.95 -9.54
C TYR A 17 -0.24 14.22 -8.07
N ASP A 18 0.74 15.08 -7.81
CA ASP A 18 1.28 15.34 -6.47
C ASP A 18 0.22 15.99 -5.57
N THR A 19 -0.52 16.96 -6.12
CA THR A 19 -1.63 17.62 -5.43
C THR A 19 -2.70 16.60 -5.07
N TYR A 20 -3.07 15.75 -6.03
CA TYR A 20 -4.05 14.69 -5.82
C TYR A 20 -3.61 13.73 -4.69
N VAL A 21 -2.35 13.28 -4.68
CA VAL A 21 -1.83 12.40 -3.63
C VAL A 21 -1.87 13.08 -2.26
N ASN A 22 -1.41 14.33 -2.18
CA ASN A 22 -1.35 15.08 -0.92
C ASN A 22 -2.72 15.44 -0.35
N GLU A 23 -3.71 15.73 -1.19
CA GLU A 23 -5.05 16.11 -0.73
C GLU A 23 -5.93 14.88 -0.45
N THR A 24 -5.79 13.82 -1.24
CA THR A 24 -6.62 12.61 -1.12
C THR A 24 -6.21 11.76 0.07
N TYR A 25 -4.92 11.51 0.25
CA TYR A 25 -4.40 10.56 1.24
C TYR A 25 -4.08 11.23 2.59
N THR A 26 -5.09 11.92 3.13
CA THR A 26 -5.06 12.65 4.41
C THR A 26 -5.84 11.95 5.52
N LYS A 27 -6.62 10.91 5.20
CA LYS A 27 -7.48 10.19 6.13
C LYS A 27 -7.27 8.68 6.02
N LEU A 28 -7.26 7.98 7.15
CA LEU A 28 -7.06 6.52 7.21
C LEU A 28 -8.04 5.73 6.33
N SER A 29 -9.27 6.21 6.18
CA SER A 29 -10.30 5.57 5.35
C SER A 29 -9.93 5.50 3.86
N ARG A 30 -8.88 6.18 3.42
CA ARG A 30 -8.37 6.17 2.04
C ARG A 30 -7.30 5.10 1.79
N PHE A 31 -6.87 4.39 2.83
CA PHE A 31 -5.79 3.40 2.76
C PHE A 31 -6.33 1.96 2.79
N GLY A 32 -7.48 1.72 2.15
CA GLY A 32 -8.12 0.42 2.06
C GLY A 32 -8.30 -0.24 3.44
N HIS A 33 -7.79 -1.46 3.59
CA HIS A 33 -7.91 -2.22 4.83
C HIS A 33 -6.89 -1.87 5.92
N LEU A 34 -6.07 -0.82 5.76
CA LEU A 34 -4.99 -0.47 6.70
C LEU A 34 -5.45 -0.46 8.16
N MET A 35 -6.49 0.33 8.47
CA MET A 35 -7.01 0.46 9.84
C MET A 35 -7.60 -0.85 10.37
N GLU A 36 -8.32 -1.59 9.52
CA GLU A 36 -9.01 -2.80 9.93
C GLU A 36 -8.03 -3.93 10.27
N TYR A 37 -6.94 -4.02 9.51
CA TYR A 37 -6.18 -5.25 9.35
C TYR A 37 -4.67 -5.12 9.53
N HIS A 38 -4.10 -3.94 9.30
CA HIS A 38 -2.65 -3.79 9.13
C HIS A 38 -2.03 -2.65 9.95
N LEU A 39 -2.78 -2.02 10.85
CA LEU A 39 -2.29 -0.95 11.73
C LEU A 39 -2.44 -1.34 13.21
N ASN A 40 -1.31 -1.31 13.93
CA ASN A 40 -1.21 -1.55 15.37
C ASN A 40 -1.93 -2.81 15.88
N LYS A 41 -1.89 -3.90 15.10
CA LYS A 41 -2.50 -5.18 15.50
C LYS A 41 -1.61 -5.92 16.48
N SER A 42 -2.23 -6.54 17.48
CA SER A 42 -1.55 -7.42 18.43
C SER A 42 -1.15 -8.73 17.76
N ASP A 43 -0.11 -9.37 18.28
CA ASP A 43 0.37 -10.66 17.79
C ASP A 43 -0.74 -11.72 17.89
N ARG A 44 -1.51 -11.70 18.98
CA ARG A 44 -2.70 -12.55 19.15
C ARG A 44 -3.71 -12.38 18.00
N TYR A 45 -3.97 -11.14 17.59
CA TYR A 45 -4.87 -10.87 16.46
C TYR A 45 -4.30 -11.44 15.15
N LEU A 46 -3.02 -11.15 14.87
CA LEU A 46 -2.33 -11.60 13.66
C LEU A 46 -2.32 -13.14 13.59
N MET A 47 -1.92 -13.82 14.67
CA MET A 47 -1.97 -15.29 14.76
C MET A 47 -3.37 -15.85 14.51
N GLY A 48 -4.40 -15.25 15.12
CA GLY A 48 -5.79 -15.66 14.93
C GLY A 48 -6.24 -15.51 13.47
N ARG A 49 -5.88 -14.40 12.83
CA ARG A 49 -6.20 -14.16 11.42
C ARG A 49 -5.40 -15.09 10.50
N CYS A 50 -4.10 -15.25 10.73
CA CYS A 50 -3.20 -16.13 9.96
C CYS A 50 -3.75 -17.57 9.94
N LYS A 51 -4.18 -18.09 11.11
CA LYS A 51 -4.86 -19.38 11.22
C LYS A 51 -6.14 -19.46 10.39
N ARG A 52 -6.96 -18.41 10.44
CA ARG A 52 -8.28 -18.39 9.79
C ARG A 52 -8.20 -18.30 8.27
N ILE A 53 -7.27 -17.49 7.75
CA ILE A 53 -7.18 -17.22 6.30
C ILE A 53 -6.09 -18.03 5.61
N HIS A 54 -5.28 -18.79 6.36
CA HIS A 54 -4.15 -19.59 5.87
C HIS A 54 -3.15 -18.78 5.01
N LYS A 55 -2.88 -17.54 5.42
CA LYS A 55 -1.92 -16.62 4.77
C LYS A 55 -1.16 -15.81 5.80
N ASN A 56 0.02 -15.31 5.41
CA ASN A 56 0.78 -14.37 6.23
C ASN A 56 -0.08 -13.16 6.60
N THR A 57 0.08 -12.69 7.83
CA THR A 57 -0.64 -11.50 8.33
C THR A 57 0.34 -10.58 9.00
N SER A 58 0.25 -9.30 8.70
CA SER A 58 1.22 -8.32 9.14
C SER A 58 0.56 -7.03 9.59
N SER A 59 1.32 -6.25 10.33
CA SER A 59 0.89 -4.94 10.82
C SER A 59 2.06 -3.98 10.89
N PHE A 60 1.83 -2.74 10.47
CA PHE A 60 2.62 -1.60 10.91
C PHE A 60 2.43 -1.39 12.40
N VAL A 61 3.46 -0.89 13.05
CA VAL A 61 3.47 -0.44 14.45
C VAL A 61 4.02 0.99 14.46
N GLY A 62 3.20 1.94 14.91
CA GLY A 62 3.51 3.38 14.86
C GLY A 62 2.24 4.23 14.98
N THR A 63 2.37 5.55 14.93
CA THR A 63 1.18 6.41 14.88
C THR A 63 0.47 6.27 13.53
N PRO A 64 -0.86 6.37 13.47
CA PRO A 64 -1.58 6.36 12.19
C PRO A 64 -1.08 7.43 11.22
N GLU A 65 -0.73 8.61 11.74
CA GLU A 65 -0.22 9.74 10.98
C GLU A 65 1.13 9.44 10.33
N ASP A 66 2.06 8.84 11.08
CA ASP A 66 3.37 8.46 10.55
C ASP A 66 3.22 7.38 9.47
N VAL A 67 2.38 6.36 9.70
CA VAL A 67 2.16 5.28 8.72
C VAL A 67 1.51 5.82 7.44
N MET A 68 0.54 6.73 7.55
CA MET A 68 -0.03 7.40 6.37
C MET A 68 1.01 8.25 5.63
N ALA A 69 1.88 8.95 6.37
CA ALA A 69 2.94 9.75 5.77
C ALA A 69 3.99 8.88 5.05
N LEU A 70 4.35 7.73 5.61
CA LEU A 70 5.24 6.74 4.99
C LEU A 70 4.66 6.24 3.67
N ILE A 71 3.41 5.77 3.67
CA ILE A 71 2.72 5.28 2.47
C ILE A 71 2.60 6.39 1.42
N ARG A 72 2.21 7.60 1.83
CA ARG A 72 2.12 8.76 0.92
C ARG A 72 3.47 9.15 0.33
N GLY A 73 4.55 9.08 1.11
CA GLY A 73 5.92 9.31 0.64
C GLY A 73 6.27 8.37 -0.51
N CYS A 74 6.04 7.07 -0.33
CA CYS A 74 6.30 6.07 -1.37
C CYS A 74 5.47 6.30 -2.66
N LEU A 75 4.22 6.76 -2.55
CA LEU A 75 3.42 7.14 -3.73
C LEU A 75 4.02 8.33 -4.51
N LEU A 76 4.64 9.27 -3.81
CA LEU A 76 5.28 10.44 -4.41
C LEU A 76 6.66 10.09 -4.98
N GLU A 77 7.41 9.23 -4.31
CA GLU A 77 8.71 8.72 -4.78
C GLU A 77 8.56 7.90 -6.06
N ASN A 78 7.48 7.11 -6.17
CA ASN A 78 7.17 6.29 -7.35
C ASN A 78 6.24 7.00 -8.36
N ARG A 79 6.27 8.34 -8.36
CA ARG A 79 5.42 9.20 -9.21
C ARG A 79 5.43 8.78 -10.68
N GLU A 80 6.60 8.62 -11.28
CA GLU A 80 6.70 8.37 -12.73
C GLU A 80 6.02 7.06 -13.12
N GLU A 81 6.34 5.99 -12.40
CA GLU A 81 5.75 4.66 -12.56
C GLU A 81 4.23 4.68 -12.43
N LEU A 82 3.72 5.37 -11.40
CA LEU A 82 2.28 5.46 -11.17
C LEU A 82 1.55 6.29 -12.24
N ILE A 83 2.18 7.36 -12.73
CA ILE A 83 1.63 8.13 -13.85
C ILE A 83 1.56 7.27 -15.11
N GLU A 84 2.59 6.45 -15.39
CA GLU A 84 2.58 5.53 -16.53
C GLU A 84 1.49 4.47 -16.42
N TYR A 85 1.36 3.86 -15.24
CA TYR A 85 0.28 2.92 -14.94
C TYR A 85 -1.08 3.57 -15.20
N LEU A 86 -1.34 4.76 -14.65
CA LEU A 86 -2.60 5.48 -14.83
C LEU A 86 -2.88 5.90 -16.28
N ALA A 87 -1.83 6.26 -17.03
CA ALA A 87 -1.96 6.67 -18.42
C ALA A 87 -2.36 5.49 -19.32
N ASN A 88 -1.92 4.27 -19.02
CA ASN A 88 -2.22 3.06 -19.78
C ASN A 88 -3.64 2.54 -19.50
N GLU A 89 -4.63 2.90 -20.30
CA GLU A 89 -6.03 2.46 -20.11
C GLU A 89 -6.26 0.95 -20.28
N GLU A 90 -5.36 0.25 -20.96
CA GLU A 90 -5.49 -1.19 -21.22
C GLU A 90 -5.04 -2.03 -20.02
N ASP A 91 -4.21 -1.47 -19.14
CA ASP A 91 -3.82 -2.11 -17.90
C ASP A 91 -4.94 -1.95 -16.86
N THR A 92 -5.58 -3.06 -16.50
CA THR A 92 -6.67 -3.07 -15.51
C THR A 92 -6.31 -3.82 -14.23
N GLU A 93 -5.11 -4.37 -14.19
CA GLU A 93 -4.64 -5.16 -13.06
C GLU A 93 -4.23 -4.25 -11.90
N PRO A 94 -4.27 -4.76 -10.65
CA PRO A 94 -3.68 -4.06 -9.53
C PRO A 94 -2.19 -3.82 -9.75
N TRP A 95 -1.73 -2.62 -9.39
CA TRP A 95 -0.32 -2.30 -9.37
C TRP A 95 0.22 -2.39 -7.94
N GLU A 96 1.41 -2.93 -7.77
CA GLU A 96 2.02 -3.13 -6.46
C GLU A 96 3.32 -2.34 -6.34
N LEU A 97 3.41 -1.50 -5.32
CA LEU A 97 4.61 -0.75 -4.98
C LEU A 97 5.24 -1.34 -3.72
N VAL A 98 6.56 -1.45 -3.72
CA VAL A 98 7.36 -1.82 -2.55
C VAL A 98 7.99 -0.57 -1.96
N GLY A 99 7.80 -0.37 -0.66
CA GLY A 99 8.47 0.67 0.10
C GLY A 99 9.27 0.08 1.26
N VAL A 100 10.20 0.88 1.80
CA VAL A 100 11.03 0.53 2.95
C VAL A 100 10.47 1.20 4.19
N ILE A 101 10.32 0.45 5.28
CA ILE A 101 9.88 0.96 6.58
C ILE A 101 11.03 1.73 7.21
N HIS A 102 10.76 2.98 7.59
CA HIS A 102 11.73 3.86 8.24
C HIS A 102 11.09 4.83 9.24
N GLY A 103 11.92 5.59 9.96
CA GLY A 103 11.48 6.55 10.96
C GLY A 103 10.99 5.87 12.25
N ASN A 104 9.88 6.37 12.81
CA ASN A 104 9.30 5.86 14.06
C ASN A 104 8.33 4.68 13.85
N ILE A 105 8.39 4.05 12.68
CA ILE A 105 7.49 2.96 12.29
C ILE A 105 8.30 1.67 12.27
N THR A 106 7.70 0.58 12.73
CA THR A 106 8.21 -0.77 12.51
C THR A 106 7.15 -1.63 11.83
N GLY A 107 7.59 -2.69 11.16
CA GLY A 107 6.71 -3.71 10.60
C GLY A 107 6.85 -5.02 11.36
N LYS A 108 5.77 -5.79 11.42
CA LYS A 108 5.81 -7.16 11.93
C LYS A 108 4.87 -8.09 11.19
N VAL A 109 5.21 -9.38 11.14
CA VAL A 109 4.46 -10.41 10.43
C VAL A 109 4.35 -11.71 11.24
N ILE A 110 3.19 -12.36 11.13
CA ILE A 110 2.99 -13.78 11.46
C ILE A 110 2.89 -14.54 10.14
N THR A 111 3.75 -15.54 9.94
CA THR A 111 3.82 -16.31 8.69
C THR A 111 3.21 -17.69 8.86
N THR A 112 2.74 -18.28 7.77
CA THR A 112 2.33 -19.70 7.74
C THR A 112 3.49 -20.67 7.60
N SER A 113 4.72 -20.17 7.42
CA SER A 113 5.93 -21.00 7.35
C SER A 113 6.07 -21.91 8.58
N PRO A 114 6.37 -23.21 8.41
CA PRO A 114 6.67 -24.12 9.51
C PRO A 114 7.88 -23.71 10.36
N GLU A 115 8.79 -22.89 9.80
CA GLU A 115 9.98 -22.40 10.50
C GLU A 115 9.67 -21.30 11.51
N HIS A 116 8.49 -20.68 11.41
CA HIS A 116 8.08 -19.63 12.32
C HIS A 116 7.47 -20.22 13.59
N ASP A 117 8.21 -20.20 14.69
CA ASP A 117 7.68 -20.50 16.01
C ASP A 117 6.83 -19.33 16.53
N TRP A 118 5.51 -19.44 16.40
CA TRP A 118 4.57 -18.40 16.84
C TRP A 118 4.64 -18.15 18.36
N LYS A 119 5.27 -19.00 19.17
CA LYS A 119 5.49 -18.71 20.59
C LYS A 119 6.50 -17.57 20.79
N GLN A 120 7.35 -17.30 19.80
CA GLN A 120 8.33 -16.21 19.81
C GLN A 120 7.73 -14.87 19.37
N GLY A 121 6.44 -14.83 19.02
CA GLY A 121 5.76 -13.62 18.56
C GLY A 121 5.97 -13.35 17.07
N ALA A 122 5.59 -12.16 16.62
CA ALA A 122 5.74 -11.77 15.22
C ALA A 122 7.19 -11.47 14.84
N LEU A 123 7.58 -11.85 13.62
CA LEU A 123 8.88 -11.52 13.03
C LEU A 123 8.88 -10.05 12.57
N PRO A 124 10.01 -9.33 12.69
CA PRO A 124 10.12 -7.96 12.17
C PRO A 124 10.13 -7.93 10.64
N CYS A 125 9.63 -6.83 10.07
CA CYS A 125 9.67 -6.53 8.65
C CYS A 125 10.37 -5.18 8.42
N SER A 126 11.18 -5.09 7.36
CA SER A 126 11.79 -3.85 6.89
C SER A 126 11.10 -3.26 5.66
N GLU A 127 10.19 -3.99 5.03
CA GLU A 127 9.53 -3.58 3.79
C GLU A 127 8.01 -3.67 3.91
N TYR A 128 7.32 -2.95 3.04
CA TYR A 128 5.88 -2.97 2.93
C TYR A 128 5.43 -2.86 1.48
N LEU A 129 4.25 -3.39 1.21
CA LEU A 129 3.64 -3.40 -0.11
C LEU A 129 2.40 -2.52 -0.09
N ILE A 130 2.21 -1.72 -1.15
CA ILE A 130 0.99 -0.96 -1.42
C ILE A 130 0.36 -1.55 -2.69
N SER A 131 -0.85 -2.11 -2.56
CA SER A 131 -1.65 -2.50 -3.72
C SER A 131 -2.57 -1.34 -4.09
N ILE A 132 -2.49 -0.90 -5.34
CA ILE A 132 -3.35 0.14 -5.88
C ILE A 132 -4.15 -0.38 -7.06
N LYS A 133 -5.28 0.27 -7.34
CA LYS A 133 -6.10 0.00 -8.52
C LYS A 133 -6.65 1.29 -9.08
N LYS A 134 -6.79 1.38 -10.40
CA LYS A 134 -7.51 2.48 -11.05
C LYS A 134 -8.94 2.62 -10.49
N ASP A 135 -9.35 3.86 -10.22
CA ASP A 135 -10.68 4.15 -9.72
C ASP A 135 -11.71 4.03 -10.86
N PRO A 136 -12.67 3.09 -10.80
CA PRO A 136 -13.68 2.92 -11.84
C PRO A 136 -14.68 4.10 -11.89
N HIS A 137 -14.73 4.93 -10.85
CA HIS A 137 -15.66 6.04 -10.71
C HIS A 137 -15.02 7.40 -11.02
N ALA A 138 -13.69 7.47 -11.07
CA ALA A 138 -12.97 8.70 -11.36
C ALA A 138 -11.82 8.41 -12.33
N ALA A 139 -12.05 8.71 -13.61
CA ALA A 139 -11.06 8.52 -14.66
C ALA A 139 -9.72 9.18 -14.25
N ASN A 140 -8.64 8.43 -14.42
CA ASN A 140 -7.25 8.80 -14.09
C ASN A 140 -6.88 8.76 -12.60
N HIS A 141 -7.80 8.54 -11.67
CA HIS A 141 -7.45 8.38 -10.26
C HIS A 141 -7.15 6.91 -9.92
N PHE A 142 -6.56 6.69 -8.75
CA PHE A 142 -6.42 5.36 -8.18
C PHE A 142 -7.00 5.29 -6.76
N VAL A 143 -7.15 4.08 -6.26
CA VAL A 143 -7.46 3.80 -4.87
C VAL A 143 -6.42 2.83 -4.32
N ILE A 144 -6.00 3.05 -3.07
CA ILE A 144 -5.24 2.05 -2.32
C ILE A 144 -6.23 0.99 -1.86
N THR A 145 -6.04 -0.25 -2.29
CA THR A 145 -6.87 -1.39 -1.88
C THR A 145 -6.30 -2.05 -0.63
N SER A 146 -4.98 -2.06 -0.49
CA SER A 146 -4.29 -2.55 0.70
C SER A 146 -2.91 -1.92 0.84
N ALA A 147 -2.43 -1.79 2.08
CA ALA A 147 -1.05 -1.46 2.39
C ALA A 147 -0.64 -2.22 3.65
N TYR A 148 0.45 -2.99 3.59
CA TYR A 148 0.84 -3.89 4.67
C TYR A 148 2.34 -4.24 4.65
N PRO A 149 2.99 -4.44 5.81
CA PRO A 149 4.35 -4.96 5.85
C PRO A 149 4.43 -6.36 5.27
N PHE A 150 5.54 -6.75 4.67
CA PHE A 150 5.73 -8.11 4.18
C PHE A 150 7.16 -8.61 4.44
N PHE A 151 7.35 -9.90 4.15
CA PHE A 151 8.60 -10.65 4.31
C PHE A 151 8.93 -11.31 2.98
#